data_AF-A0A7C2KQK7-F1
#
_entry.id   AF-A0A7C2KQK7-F1
#
_cell.length_a   1.000
_cell.length_b   1.000
_cell.length_c   1.000
_cell.angle_alpha   90.00
_cell.angle_beta   90.00
_cell.angle_gamma   90.00
#
_symmetry.space_group_name_H-M   'P 1'
#
loop_
_entity.id
_entity.type
_entity.pdbx_description
1 polymer ?
#
loop_
_entity_poly.entity_id
_entity_poly.type
_entity_poly.pdbx_seq_one_letter_code
_entity_poly.pdbx_strand_id
1 'polypeptide(L)'
;MDLSIRLLMILPLFLLLAACSGKPRTFSAPNEEHYIDANVIGYQNIRQWGDRTSDEIYHNAKHLRSNGSLHKRADILALSSGGEDGAYGAGFLEGWSARGDRPEFFMVTGVSTGALIAPFAFLGSGYDHVLKDLFTETAKENIITETPLNALFGGSSIGDNTPLRKRLEKVVTDELVAAIAKEGKKGRILQIGTTNLDAQRPVVWNITNIAQSGRPDARKLILDIMLASSSIPGTFPPMLIDVVIEGKRYQEVHVDGAVTRQIFVYPRDMNIPKLEKKLGVHPKKKFWLIRNTKIDPEYAPVSLNVTDISDRSISTLIKYQGVCNLYNIISLAKRDGFDIHITNIPSDFRMPAKEAYDREYMRALYKVGYERGRSGTAWHYSLK
;
A
#
# COMPACT_ATOMS: atom_id res chain seq x y z
N MET A 1 -31.76 42.03 29.54
CA MET A 1 -31.59 40.60 29.15
C MET A 1 -30.25 40.53 28.44
N ASP A 2 -29.21 40.29 29.23
CA ASP A 2 -27.83 40.63 28.87
C ASP A 2 -27.26 39.72 27.79
N LEU A 3 -26.49 40.32 26.89
CA LEU A 3 -25.68 39.67 25.86
C LEU A 3 -24.81 38.54 26.45
N SER A 4 -24.42 38.68 27.72
CA SER A 4 -23.67 37.73 28.54
C SER A 4 -24.43 36.41 28.78
N ILE A 5 -25.76 36.46 28.93
CA ILE A 5 -26.61 35.27 29.12
C ILE A 5 -26.81 34.54 27.77
N ARG A 6 -26.85 35.28 26.65
CA ARG A 6 -26.88 34.68 25.31
C ARG A 6 -25.56 33.97 24.97
N LEU A 7 -24.40 34.56 25.30
CA LEU A 7 -23.10 33.89 25.09
C LEU A 7 -22.91 32.65 25.96
N LEU A 8 -23.39 32.67 27.22
CA LEU A 8 -23.29 31.53 28.13
C LEU A 8 -24.18 30.34 27.72
N MET A 9 -25.26 30.57 26.97
CA MET A 9 -26.09 29.49 26.41
C MET A 9 -25.60 28.96 25.05
N ILE A 10 -24.75 29.71 24.35
CA ILE A 10 -24.19 29.28 23.05
C ILE A 10 -22.99 28.34 23.24
N LEU A 11 -22.18 28.53 24.29
CA LEU A 11 -20.98 27.73 24.56
C LEU A 11 -21.24 26.22 24.84
N PRO A 12 -22.27 25.82 25.62
CA PRO A 12 -22.61 24.41 25.83
C PRO A 12 -23.23 23.79 24.57
N LEU A 13 -23.91 24.59 23.76
CA LEU A 13 -24.54 24.14 22.52
C LEU A 13 -23.47 23.77 21.46
N PHE A 14 -22.36 24.51 21.38
CA PHE A 14 -21.22 24.16 20.53
C PHE A 14 -20.44 22.94 21.03
N LEU A 15 -20.31 22.75 22.35
CA LEU A 15 -19.65 21.56 22.93
C LEU A 15 -20.49 20.28 22.77
N LEU A 16 -21.82 20.38 22.77
CA LEU A 16 -22.72 19.25 22.50
C LEU A 16 -22.81 18.90 21.00
N LEU A 17 -22.54 19.84 20.10
CA LEU A 17 -22.54 19.62 18.65
C LEU A 17 -21.25 18.98 18.11
N ALA A 18 -20.15 19.02 18.87
CA ALA A 18 -18.87 18.41 18.47
C ALA A 18 -18.80 16.88 18.70
N ALA A 19 -19.78 16.28 19.37
CA ALA A 19 -19.74 14.88 19.80
C ALA A 19 -20.21 13.85 18.75
N CYS A 20 -20.80 14.27 17.62
CA CYS A 20 -21.48 13.34 16.69
C CYS A 20 -21.32 13.71 15.20
N SER A 21 -20.12 13.99 14.71
CA SER A 21 -19.94 14.38 13.30
C SER A 21 -18.82 13.68 12.54
N GLY A 22 -18.18 12.67 13.14
CA GLY A 22 -17.45 11.68 12.37
C GLY A 22 -18.43 10.87 11.53
N LYS A 23 -18.13 10.62 10.23
CA LYS A 23 -18.98 9.81 9.35
C LYS A 23 -19.27 8.47 10.06
N PRO A 24 -20.50 8.24 10.56
CA PRO A 24 -20.76 7.06 11.37
C PRO A 24 -20.62 5.84 10.48
N ARG A 25 -20.13 4.73 11.04
CA ARG A 25 -20.23 3.46 10.34
C ARG A 25 -21.71 3.18 10.07
N THR A 26 -22.01 2.68 8.89
CA THR A 26 -23.33 2.17 8.54
C THR A 26 -23.65 0.90 9.33
N PHE A 27 -22.64 0.07 9.61
CA PHE A 27 -22.74 -1.14 10.43
C PHE A 27 -21.74 -1.09 11.58
N SER A 28 -22.03 -1.74 12.72
CA SER A 28 -21.10 -1.77 13.85
C SER A 28 -19.77 -2.40 13.48
N ALA A 29 -18.73 -2.16 14.28
CA ALA A 29 -17.49 -2.92 14.21
C ALA A 29 -17.76 -4.41 14.48
N PRO A 30 -17.00 -5.34 13.88
CA PRO A 30 -16.98 -6.73 14.32
C PRO A 30 -16.68 -6.85 15.81
N ASN A 31 -17.28 -7.85 16.48
CA ASN A 31 -16.92 -8.19 17.85
C ASN A 31 -15.52 -8.83 17.86
N GLU A 32 -14.70 -8.50 18.86
CA GLU A 32 -13.37 -9.08 19.08
C GLU A 32 -13.38 -10.61 19.04
N GLU A 33 -14.35 -11.26 19.71
CA GLU A 33 -14.42 -12.72 19.82
C GLU A 33 -14.55 -13.43 18.46
N HIS A 34 -15.18 -12.77 17.49
CA HIS A 34 -15.47 -13.34 16.17
C HIS A 34 -14.76 -12.60 15.03
N TYR A 35 -13.82 -11.71 15.35
CA TYR A 35 -13.15 -10.88 14.35
C TYR A 35 -12.41 -11.74 13.31
N ILE A 36 -11.87 -12.87 13.74
CA ILE A 36 -11.14 -13.81 12.88
C ILE A 36 -12.02 -14.42 11.77
N ASP A 37 -13.33 -14.48 11.99
CA ASP A 37 -14.31 -15.05 11.06
C ASP A 37 -14.87 -14.00 10.08
N ALA A 38 -14.46 -12.73 10.21
CA ALA A 38 -14.89 -11.65 9.35
C ALA A 38 -14.42 -11.85 7.90
N ASN A 39 -15.38 -12.01 6.99
CA ASN A 39 -15.12 -12.16 5.56
C ASN A 39 -15.79 -11.03 4.77
N VAL A 40 -15.14 -10.57 3.70
CA VAL A 40 -15.78 -9.63 2.76
C VAL A 40 -16.93 -10.34 2.07
N ILE A 41 -18.07 -9.66 1.97
CA ILE A 41 -19.33 -10.23 1.50
C ILE A 41 -19.15 -10.90 0.13
N GLY A 42 -19.44 -12.21 0.06
CA GLY A 42 -19.39 -12.97 -1.18
C GLY A 42 -17.99 -13.33 -1.68
N TYR A 43 -16.95 -13.07 -0.89
CA TYR A 43 -15.58 -13.52 -1.13
C TYR A 43 -15.14 -14.54 -0.08
N GLN A 44 -14.17 -15.37 -0.47
CA GLN A 44 -13.47 -16.30 0.41
C GLN A 44 -11.98 -16.22 0.08
N ASN A 45 -11.11 -16.36 1.07
CA ASN A 45 -9.67 -16.49 0.85
C ASN A 45 -9.04 -15.35 0.03
N ILE A 46 -9.52 -14.12 0.19
CA ILE A 46 -8.99 -12.93 -0.50
C ILE A 46 -8.09 -12.07 0.37
N ARG A 47 -7.97 -12.39 1.66
CA ARG A 47 -7.15 -11.63 2.61
C ARG A 47 -6.66 -12.51 3.74
N GLN A 48 -5.59 -12.07 4.38
CA GLN A 48 -5.05 -12.65 5.61
C GLN A 48 -4.49 -11.55 6.49
N TRP A 49 -4.31 -11.86 7.78
CA TRP A 49 -3.51 -11.00 8.64
C TRP A 49 -2.06 -10.97 8.15
N GLY A 50 -1.47 -9.78 8.05
CA GLY A 50 -0.10 -9.65 7.57
C GLY A 50 0.95 -10.16 8.57
N ASP A 51 0.59 -10.27 9.84
CA ASP A 51 1.45 -10.70 10.96
C ASP A 51 1.41 -12.21 11.22
N ARG A 52 0.58 -12.97 10.48
CA ARG A 52 0.45 -14.42 10.61
C ARG A 52 0.33 -15.08 9.24
N THR A 53 0.96 -16.23 9.08
CA THR A 53 0.84 -17.04 7.86
C THR A 53 -0.50 -17.75 7.82
N SER A 54 -1.26 -17.59 6.73
CA SER A 54 -2.41 -18.45 6.43
C SER A 54 -1.95 -19.81 5.91
N ASP A 55 -2.61 -20.89 6.33
CA ASP A 55 -2.36 -22.22 5.76
C ASP A 55 -2.73 -22.32 4.27
N GLU A 56 -3.54 -21.38 3.78
CA GLU A 56 -3.97 -21.30 2.38
C GLU A 56 -2.79 -21.35 1.39
N ILE A 57 -1.66 -20.71 1.72
CA ILE A 57 -0.47 -20.73 0.85
C ILE A 57 0.08 -22.15 0.65
N TYR A 58 -0.01 -23.01 1.66
CA TYR A 58 0.42 -24.41 1.59
C TYR A 58 -0.61 -25.28 0.87
N HIS A 59 -1.90 -24.96 0.97
CA HIS A 59 -2.96 -25.64 0.22
C HIS A 59 -2.91 -25.28 -1.27
N ASN A 60 -2.57 -24.03 -1.58
CA ASN A 60 -2.44 -23.53 -2.95
C ASN A 60 -1.12 -23.90 -3.64
N ALA A 61 -0.21 -24.64 -2.98
CA ALA A 61 1.10 -25.00 -3.56
C ALA A 61 0.99 -25.65 -4.95
N LYS A 62 -0.03 -26.49 -5.19
CA LYS A 62 -0.25 -27.10 -6.52
C LYS A 62 -0.55 -26.05 -7.59
N HIS A 63 -1.35 -25.04 -7.26
CA HIS A 63 -1.63 -23.92 -8.15
C HIS A 63 -0.38 -23.07 -8.40
N LEU A 64 0.38 -22.75 -7.35
CA LEU A 64 1.62 -21.99 -7.47
C LEU A 64 2.65 -22.69 -8.36
N ARG A 65 2.76 -24.02 -8.24
CA ARG A 65 3.65 -24.84 -9.09
C ARG A 65 3.31 -24.74 -10.59
N SER A 66 2.10 -24.34 -10.97
CA SER A 66 1.77 -24.08 -12.37
C SER A 66 2.61 -22.95 -12.99
N ASN A 67 3.21 -22.11 -12.13
CA ASN A 67 4.18 -21.12 -12.53
C ASN A 67 5.51 -21.79 -12.89
N GLY A 68 5.76 -21.94 -14.20
CA GLY A 68 6.99 -22.54 -14.73
C GLY A 68 8.28 -21.85 -14.26
N SER A 69 8.23 -20.56 -13.88
CA SER A 69 9.40 -19.85 -13.37
C SER A 69 9.92 -20.43 -12.06
N LEU A 70 9.05 -20.97 -11.20
CA LEU A 70 9.41 -21.54 -9.88
C LEU A 70 10.28 -22.80 -9.98
N HIS A 71 10.38 -23.43 -11.14
CA HIS A 71 11.37 -24.49 -11.37
C HIS A 71 12.81 -23.97 -11.39
N LYS A 72 13.01 -22.66 -11.61
CA LYS A 72 14.33 -22.02 -11.71
C LYS A 72 14.52 -20.90 -10.69
N ARG A 73 13.54 -20.00 -10.58
CA ARG A 73 13.62 -18.76 -9.83
C ARG A 73 12.30 -18.35 -9.20
N ALA A 74 12.38 -17.70 -8.04
CA ALA A 74 11.25 -17.08 -7.36
C ALA A 74 11.62 -15.62 -7.05
N ASP A 75 11.22 -14.72 -7.94
CA ASP A 75 11.47 -13.29 -7.80
C ASP A 75 10.26 -12.61 -7.16
N ILE A 76 10.50 -12.02 -6.01
CA ILE A 76 9.49 -11.30 -5.24
C ILE A 76 9.86 -9.82 -5.24
N LEU A 77 9.03 -9.01 -5.88
CA LEU A 77 9.13 -7.55 -5.85
C LEU A 77 8.30 -7.01 -4.70
N ALA A 78 8.90 -6.16 -3.88
CA ALA A 78 8.19 -5.42 -2.84
C ALA A 78 8.38 -3.91 -3.05
N LEU A 79 7.27 -3.19 -3.07
CA LEU A 79 7.18 -1.77 -3.34
C LEU A 79 6.71 -1.05 -2.06
N SER A 80 7.54 -0.13 -1.55
CA SER A 80 7.21 0.53 -0.29
C SER A 80 6.18 1.66 -0.46
N SER A 81 5.65 2.14 0.68
CA SER A 81 5.03 3.47 0.76
C SER A 81 6.01 4.60 0.41
N GLY A 82 5.49 5.80 0.16
CA GLY A 82 6.33 6.99 -0.09
C GLY A 82 5.62 8.28 -0.51
N GLY A 83 4.29 8.34 -0.57
CA GLY A 83 3.59 9.51 -1.11
C GLY A 83 4.04 9.83 -2.54
N GLU A 84 4.38 11.10 -2.78
CA GLU A 84 4.92 11.63 -4.04
C GLU A 84 6.29 11.03 -4.42
N ASP A 85 7.05 10.53 -3.46
CA ASP A 85 8.35 9.89 -3.69
C ASP A 85 8.25 8.60 -4.51
N GLY A 86 7.04 8.05 -4.67
CA GLY A 86 6.76 6.95 -5.59
C GLY A 86 7.19 7.18 -7.02
N ALA A 87 7.34 8.44 -7.43
CA ALA A 87 7.87 8.79 -8.73
C ALA A 87 9.23 8.13 -8.99
N TYR A 88 10.07 7.99 -7.95
CA TYR A 88 11.31 7.24 -8.02
C TYR A 88 11.10 5.78 -8.45
N GLY A 89 10.22 5.05 -7.75
CA GLY A 89 9.97 3.64 -8.03
C GLY A 89 9.31 3.43 -9.40
N ALA A 90 8.39 4.31 -9.79
CA ALA A 90 7.79 4.31 -11.12
C ALA A 90 8.84 4.49 -12.23
N GLY A 91 9.70 5.50 -12.10
CA GLY A 91 10.80 5.73 -13.04
C GLY A 91 11.79 4.58 -13.05
N PHE A 92 12.15 4.05 -11.88
CA PHE A 92 13.07 2.92 -11.75
C PHE A 92 12.57 1.69 -12.50
N LEU A 93 11.28 1.37 -12.38
CA LEU A 93 10.67 0.24 -13.08
C LEU A 93 10.70 0.42 -14.60
N GLU A 94 10.43 1.62 -15.12
CA GLU A 94 10.53 1.92 -16.56
C GLU A 94 11.98 1.84 -17.05
N GLY A 95 12.92 2.42 -16.30
CA GLY A 95 14.35 2.34 -16.61
C GLY A 95 14.88 0.90 -16.63
N TRP A 96 14.43 0.08 -15.68
CA TRP A 96 14.78 -1.34 -15.63
C TRP A 96 14.18 -2.12 -16.80
N SER A 97 12.95 -1.82 -17.21
CA SER A 97 12.39 -2.36 -18.46
C SER A 97 13.20 -1.95 -19.68
N ALA A 98 13.61 -0.68 -19.77
CA ALA A 98 14.43 -0.17 -20.86
C ALA A 98 15.81 -0.84 -20.94
N ARG A 99 16.34 -1.30 -19.80
CA ARG A 99 17.56 -2.13 -19.75
C ARG A 99 17.36 -3.53 -20.34
N GLY A 100 16.11 -4.03 -20.38
CA GLY A 100 15.74 -5.28 -21.05
C GLY A 100 15.85 -6.55 -20.20
N ASP A 101 16.18 -6.44 -18.91
CA ASP A 101 16.42 -7.58 -18.01
C ASP A 101 15.51 -7.58 -16.76
N ARG A 102 14.44 -6.77 -16.77
CA ARG A 102 13.43 -6.79 -15.70
C ARG A 102 12.72 -8.15 -15.68
N PRO A 103 12.78 -8.91 -14.58
CA PRO A 103 12.21 -10.24 -14.53
C PRO A 103 10.69 -10.19 -14.48
N GLU A 104 10.06 -11.27 -14.93
CA GLU A 104 8.68 -11.54 -14.56
C GLU A 104 8.65 -11.99 -13.10
N PHE A 105 8.00 -11.21 -12.25
CA PHE A 105 7.94 -11.50 -10.83
C PHE A 105 6.94 -12.62 -10.54
N PHE A 106 7.37 -13.60 -9.74
CA PHE A 106 6.48 -14.60 -9.14
C PHE A 106 5.45 -13.92 -8.23
N MET A 107 5.90 -12.94 -7.45
CA MET A 107 5.07 -12.21 -6.51
C MET A 107 5.39 -10.73 -6.52
N VAL A 108 4.36 -9.89 -6.47
CA VAL A 108 4.50 -8.44 -6.27
C VAL A 108 3.67 -8.01 -5.07
N THR A 109 4.29 -7.25 -4.17
CA THR A 109 3.63 -6.65 -3.02
C THR A 109 3.72 -5.12 -3.07
N GLY A 110 2.69 -4.45 -2.55
CA GLY A 110 2.65 -2.99 -2.47
C GLY A 110 1.94 -2.47 -1.24
N VAL A 111 2.43 -1.35 -0.70
CA VAL A 111 1.77 -0.59 0.36
C VAL A 111 1.71 0.88 -0.02
N SER A 112 0.56 1.55 0.19
CA SER A 112 0.38 2.97 -0.10
C SER A 112 0.70 3.27 -1.56
N THR A 113 1.55 4.25 -1.83
CA THR A 113 2.17 4.47 -3.13
C THR A 113 2.62 3.19 -3.84
N GLY A 114 3.22 2.24 -3.13
CA GLY A 114 3.60 0.93 -3.67
C GLY A 114 2.40 0.10 -4.12
N ALA A 115 1.24 0.23 -3.47
CA ALA A 115 -0.02 -0.41 -3.89
C ALA A 115 -0.58 0.21 -5.18
N LEU A 116 -0.27 1.49 -5.45
CA LEU A 116 -0.61 2.14 -6.72
C LEU A 116 0.32 1.73 -7.87
N ILE A 117 1.54 1.29 -7.56
CA ILE A 117 2.53 0.82 -8.53
C ILE A 117 2.38 -0.69 -8.81
N ALA A 118 2.07 -1.48 -7.78
CA ALA A 118 2.14 -2.94 -7.79
C ALA A 118 1.34 -3.63 -8.90
N PRO A 119 0.08 -3.26 -9.21
CA PRO A 119 -0.68 -3.91 -10.28
C PRO A 119 0.00 -3.79 -11.65
N PHE A 120 0.59 -2.63 -11.94
CA PHE A 120 1.25 -2.37 -13.22
C PHE A 120 2.62 -3.04 -13.30
N ALA A 121 3.40 -2.99 -12.22
CA ALA A 121 4.67 -3.72 -12.12
C ALA A 121 4.47 -5.25 -12.24
N PHE A 122 3.36 -5.75 -11.70
CA PHE A 122 2.94 -7.15 -11.82
C PHE A 122 2.60 -7.52 -13.26
N LEU A 123 1.88 -6.68 -14.00
CA LEU A 123 1.54 -6.99 -15.39
C LEU A 123 2.70 -6.82 -16.37
N GLY A 124 3.75 -6.08 -16.01
CA GLY A 124 4.99 -6.00 -16.79
C GLY A 124 5.11 -4.71 -17.60
N SER A 125 6.11 -4.67 -18.50
CA SER A 125 6.61 -3.42 -19.10
C SER A 125 5.60 -2.71 -20.00
N GLY A 126 4.60 -3.43 -20.49
CA GLY A 126 3.48 -2.83 -21.23
C GLY A 126 2.70 -1.78 -20.43
N TYR A 127 2.83 -1.76 -19.10
CA TYR A 127 2.13 -0.80 -18.22
C TYR A 127 3.03 0.29 -17.66
N ASP A 128 4.30 0.38 -18.07
CA ASP A 128 5.22 1.40 -17.54
C ASP A 128 4.75 2.83 -17.89
N HIS A 129 4.12 3.02 -19.05
CA HIS A 129 3.52 4.30 -19.44
C HIS A 129 2.40 4.74 -18.47
N VAL A 130 1.62 3.81 -17.92
CA VAL A 130 0.58 4.13 -16.93
C VAL A 130 1.22 4.63 -15.64
N LEU A 131 2.34 4.02 -15.21
CA LEU A 131 3.11 4.47 -14.07
C LEU A 131 3.70 5.86 -14.30
N LYS A 132 4.23 6.13 -15.50
CA LYS A 132 4.71 7.45 -15.89
C LYS A 132 3.59 8.49 -15.75
N ASP A 133 2.43 8.27 -16.38
CA ASP A 133 1.32 9.21 -16.34
C ASP A 133 0.77 9.43 -14.92
N LEU A 134 0.70 8.38 -14.09
CA LEU A 134 0.30 8.47 -12.68
C LEU A 134 1.27 9.31 -11.84
N PHE A 135 2.56 9.29 -12.15
CA PHE A 135 3.59 9.92 -11.32
C PHE A 135 4.26 11.16 -11.94
N THR A 136 3.98 11.52 -13.20
CA THR A 136 4.55 12.72 -13.84
C THR A 136 3.51 13.70 -14.35
N GLU A 137 2.27 13.25 -14.58
CA GLU A 137 1.16 14.08 -15.06
C GLU A 137 0.08 14.30 -13.98
N THR A 138 0.46 14.08 -12.72
CA THR A 138 -0.37 14.30 -11.54
C THR A 138 0.11 15.56 -10.82
N ALA A 139 -0.83 16.31 -10.25
CA ALA A 139 -0.55 17.38 -9.29
C ALA A 139 -1.52 17.27 -8.12
N LYS A 140 -1.27 18.05 -7.07
CA LYS A 140 -2.03 18.09 -5.81
C LYS A 140 -3.54 18.00 -5.99
N GLU A 141 -4.13 18.80 -6.88
CA GLU A 141 -5.59 18.90 -7.09
C GLU A 141 -6.19 17.60 -7.66
N ASN A 142 -5.36 16.76 -8.26
CA ASN A 142 -5.77 15.46 -8.78
C ASN A 142 -5.74 14.36 -7.71
N ILE A 143 -5.24 14.66 -6.51
CA ILE A 143 -5.01 13.69 -5.44
C ILE A 143 -5.81 14.06 -4.19
N ILE A 144 -5.76 15.32 -3.78
CA ILE A 144 -6.43 15.85 -2.58
C ILE A 144 -7.24 17.08 -2.94
N THR A 145 -8.49 17.10 -2.46
CA THR A 145 -9.22 18.35 -2.26
C THR A 145 -9.09 18.75 -0.79
N GLU A 146 -8.67 19.98 -0.51
CA GLU A 146 -8.63 20.50 0.85
C GLU A 146 -10.05 20.72 1.38
N THR A 147 -10.38 20.09 2.50
CA THR A 147 -11.69 20.22 3.15
C THR A 147 -11.53 20.64 4.61
N PRO A 148 -11.00 21.84 4.89
CA PRO A 148 -10.67 22.28 6.25
C PRO A 148 -11.88 22.34 7.18
N LEU A 149 -13.08 22.58 6.63
CA LEU A 149 -14.34 22.59 7.39
C LEU A 149 -14.70 21.20 7.93
N ASN A 150 -14.36 20.11 7.24
CA ASN A 150 -14.69 18.76 7.72
C ASN A 150 -13.98 18.44 9.05
N ALA A 151 -12.71 18.80 9.20
CA ALA A 151 -11.98 18.61 10.45
C ALA A 151 -12.49 19.52 11.60
N LEU A 152 -12.93 20.74 11.27
CA LEU A 152 -13.52 21.67 12.25
C LEU A 152 -14.89 21.21 12.78
N PHE A 153 -15.61 20.42 12.00
CA PHE A 153 -16.87 19.77 12.41
C PHE A 153 -16.66 18.29 12.70
N GLY A 154 -15.59 17.89 13.41
CA GLY A 154 -15.42 16.52 13.92
C GLY A 154 -15.25 15.40 12.88
N GLY A 155 -14.95 15.76 11.64
CA GLY A 155 -14.58 14.81 10.58
C GLY A 155 -13.19 14.21 10.81
N SER A 156 -12.96 13.01 10.29
CA SER A 156 -11.75 12.22 10.52
C SER A 156 -10.56 12.57 9.61
N SER A 157 -10.69 13.55 8.72
CA SER A 157 -9.63 13.98 7.79
C SER A 157 -9.72 15.46 7.40
N ILE A 158 -8.57 16.04 7.05
CA ILE A 158 -8.46 17.41 6.50
C ILE A 158 -8.60 17.48 4.96
N GLY A 159 -8.56 16.35 4.26
CA GLY A 159 -8.75 16.26 2.82
C GLY A 159 -9.71 15.17 2.37
N ASP A 160 -10.08 15.19 1.10
CA ASP A 160 -10.95 14.23 0.40
C ASP A 160 -10.18 13.48 -0.71
N ASN A 161 -10.30 12.14 -0.76
CA ASN A 161 -9.65 11.28 -1.75
C ASN A 161 -10.45 11.06 -3.04
N THR A 162 -11.56 11.78 -3.24
CA THR A 162 -12.41 11.71 -4.43
C THR A 162 -11.63 11.98 -5.73
N PRO A 163 -10.69 12.95 -5.80
CA PRO A 163 -9.85 13.14 -7.00
C PRO A 163 -8.99 11.91 -7.31
N LEU A 164 -8.31 11.36 -6.30
CA LEU A 164 -7.52 10.13 -6.43
C LEU A 164 -8.39 8.96 -6.89
N ARG A 165 -9.58 8.78 -6.29
CA ARG A 165 -10.55 7.75 -6.70
C ARG A 165 -10.89 7.87 -8.18
N LYS A 166 -11.27 9.06 -8.66
CA LYS A 166 -11.60 9.30 -10.07
C LYS A 166 -10.44 9.01 -11.02
N ARG A 167 -9.20 9.26 -10.57
CA ARG A 167 -8.01 8.95 -11.38
C ARG A 167 -7.74 7.44 -11.41
N LEU A 168 -7.85 6.76 -10.27
CA LEU A 168 -7.71 5.31 -10.19
C LEU A 168 -8.81 4.58 -10.97
N GLU A 169 -10.05 5.08 -10.99
CA GLU A 169 -11.16 4.51 -11.78
C GLU A 169 -10.86 4.45 -13.29
N LYS A 170 -10.03 5.37 -13.80
CA LYS A 170 -9.62 5.40 -15.21
C LYS A 170 -8.58 4.35 -15.56
N VAL A 171 -7.74 3.95 -14.61
CA VAL A 171 -6.62 3.00 -14.83
C VAL A 171 -6.93 1.60 -14.30
N VAL A 172 -7.75 1.49 -13.26
CA VAL A 172 -8.28 0.23 -12.73
C VAL A 172 -9.55 -0.12 -13.50
N THR A 173 -9.37 -0.58 -14.74
CA THR A 173 -10.45 -0.98 -15.63
C THR A 173 -10.77 -2.48 -15.50
N ASP A 174 -11.88 -2.92 -16.09
CA ASP A 174 -12.22 -4.35 -16.12
C ASP A 174 -11.19 -5.17 -16.92
N GLU A 175 -10.56 -4.57 -17.95
CA GLU A 175 -9.45 -5.17 -18.68
C GLU A 175 -8.21 -5.34 -17.80
N LEU A 176 -7.90 -4.38 -16.93
CA LEU A 176 -6.81 -4.51 -15.95
C LEU A 176 -7.09 -5.69 -15.01
N VAL A 177 -8.31 -5.78 -14.47
CA VAL A 177 -8.71 -6.86 -13.57
C VAL A 177 -8.62 -8.22 -14.28
N ALA A 178 -9.10 -8.31 -15.53
CA ALA A 178 -8.99 -9.53 -16.34
C ALA A 178 -7.53 -9.92 -16.61
N ALA A 179 -6.65 -8.94 -16.86
CA ALA A 179 -5.22 -9.18 -17.04
C ALA A 179 -4.56 -9.72 -15.77
N ILE A 180 -4.89 -9.15 -14.60
CA ILE A 180 -4.42 -9.66 -13.30
C ILE A 180 -4.93 -11.09 -13.07
N ALA A 181 -6.20 -11.36 -13.38
CA ALA A 181 -6.78 -12.69 -13.23
C ALA A 181 -6.05 -13.73 -14.12
N LYS A 182 -5.68 -13.35 -15.35
CA LYS A 182 -4.93 -14.20 -16.28
C LYS A 182 -3.55 -14.55 -15.74
N GLU A 183 -2.81 -13.58 -15.19
CA GLU A 183 -1.51 -13.84 -14.56
C GLU A 183 -1.63 -14.65 -13.27
N GLY A 184 -2.69 -14.40 -12.50
CA GLY A 184 -3.02 -15.20 -11.32
C GLY A 184 -3.28 -16.67 -11.63
N LYS A 185 -3.92 -16.98 -12.77
CA LYS A 185 -4.11 -18.36 -13.27
C LYS A 185 -2.80 -19.08 -13.60
N LYS A 186 -1.71 -18.33 -13.87
CA LYS A 186 -0.36 -18.88 -14.06
C LYS A 186 0.38 -19.10 -12.74
N GLY A 187 -0.27 -18.92 -11.59
CA GLY A 187 0.35 -19.08 -10.27
C GLY A 187 1.20 -17.89 -9.83
N ARG A 188 1.05 -16.71 -10.45
CA ARG A 188 1.67 -15.45 -9.96
C ARG A 188 0.80 -14.80 -8.89
N ILE A 189 1.39 -14.07 -7.96
CA ILE A 189 0.69 -13.49 -6.81
C ILE A 189 0.82 -11.95 -6.81
N LEU A 190 -0.29 -11.24 -6.70
CA LEU A 190 -0.32 -9.80 -6.43
C LEU A 190 -0.98 -9.55 -5.08
N GLN A 191 -0.28 -8.84 -4.20
CA GLN A 191 -0.77 -8.52 -2.86
C GLN A 191 -0.63 -7.04 -2.51
N ILE A 192 -1.63 -6.51 -1.81
CA ILE A 192 -1.64 -5.13 -1.30
C ILE A 192 -1.84 -5.15 0.21
N GLY A 193 -1.07 -4.32 0.93
CA GLY A 193 -1.17 -4.18 2.38
C GLY A 193 -2.01 -2.97 2.79
N THR A 194 -2.92 -3.15 3.74
CA THR A 194 -3.60 -2.06 4.46
C THR A 194 -3.45 -2.26 5.97
N THR A 195 -3.82 -1.26 6.75
CA THR A 195 -3.93 -1.40 8.21
C THR A 195 -5.41 -1.46 8.57
N ASN A 196 -5.83 -2.53 9.23
CA ASN A 196 -7.12 -2.56 9.91
C ASN A 196 -6.95 -1.87 11.27
N LEU A 197 -7.55 -0.69 11.41
CA LEU A 197 -7.34 0.18 12.56
C LEU A 197 -8.08 -0.32 13.80
N ASP A 198 -9.21 -1.01 13.61
CA ASP A 198 -10.00 -1.59 14.70
C ASP A 198 -9.22 -2.69 15.41
N ALA A 199 -8.57 -3.55 14.64
CA ALA A 199 -7.76 -4.64 15.14
C ALA A 199 -6.30 -4.22 15.43
N GLN A 200 -5.90 -3.01 15.05
CA GLN A 200 -4.49 -2.54 15.04
C GLN A 200 -3.53 -3.50 14.32
N ARG A 201 -4.00 -4.11 13.23
CA ARG A 201 -3.27 -5.19 12.56
C ARG A 201 -3.10 -4.97 11.06
N PRO A 202 -1.95 -5.39 10.50
CA PRO A 202 -1.76 -5.38 9.06
C PRO A 202 -2.71 -6.38 8.40
N VAL A 203 -3.31 -6.00 7.28
CA VAL A 203 -4.11 -6.90 6.42
C VAL A 203 -3.46 -6.97 5.05
N VAL A 204 -3.26 -8.18 4.56
CA VAL A 204 -2.71 -8.45 3.23
C VAL A 204 -3.83 -8.98 2.35
N TRP A 205 -4.15 -8.21 1.31
CA TRP A 205 -5.18 -8.52 0.32
C TRP A 205 -4.56 -9.23 -0.88
N ASN A 206 -5.12 -10.37 -1.26
CA ASN A 206 -4.72 -11.13 -2.44
C ASN A 206 -5.52 -10.64 -3.65
N ILE A 207 -4.97 -9.66 -4.36
CA ILE A 207 -5.60 -9.03 -5.53
C ILE A 207 -5.76 -10.04 -6.66
N THR A 208 -4.82 -10.98 -6.81
CA THR A 208 -4.94 -12.08 -7.76
C THR A 208 -6.15 -12.98 -7.49
N ASN A 209 -6.48 -13.27 -6.23
CA ASN A 209 -7.67 -14.05 -5.87
C ASN A 209 -8.95 -13.24 -6.10
N ILE A 210 -8.96 -11.94 -5.75
CA ILE A 210 -10.10 -11.05 -6.00
C ILE A 210 -10.40 -10.98 -7.50
N ALA A 211 -9.39 -10.76 -8.34
CA ALA A 211 -9.53 -10.71 -9.79
C ALA A 211 -10.01 -12.04 -10.40
N GLN A 212 -9.56 -13.18 -9.84
CA GLN A 212 -9.97 -14.51 -10.30
C GLN A 212 -11.37 -14.93 -9.85
N SER A 213 -12.00 -14.21 -8.90
CA SER A 213 -13.32 -14.55 -8.39
C SER A 213 -14.43 -14.50 -9.45
N GLY A 214 -14.23 -13.75 -10.54
CA GLY A 214 -15.23 -13.52 -11.57
C GLY A 214 -16.43 -12.68 -11.12
N ARG A 215 -16.36 -12.07 -9.92
CA ARG A 215 -17.47 -11.30 -9.37
C ARG A 215 -17.60 -9.93 -10.03
N PRO A 216 -18.84 -9.41 -10.17
CA PRO A 216 -19.08 -8.09 -10.75
C PRO A 216 -18.53 -6.94 -9.88
N ASP A 217 -18.34 -7.17 -8.57
CA ASP A 217 -17.82 -6.17 -7.63
C ASP A 217 -16.29 -6.23 -7.45
N ALA A 218 -15.57 -7.10 -8.17
CA ALA A 218 -14.12 -7.31 -7.98
C ALA A 218 -13.30 -6.05 -8.31
N ARG A 219 -13.62 -5.37 -9.41
CA ARG A 219 -12.99 -4.09 -9.77
C ARG A 219 -13.17 -3.04 -8.67
N LYS A 220 -14.40 -2.90 -8.16
CA LYS A 220 -14.71 -1.96 -7.07
C LYS A 220 -13.89 -2.29 -5.81
N LEU A 221 -13.83 -3.56 -5.43
CA LEU A 221 -13.09 -3.99 -4.24
C LEU A 221 -11.58 -3.73 -4.39
N ILE A 222 -10.99 -4.02 -5.56
CA ILE A 222 -9.57 -3.75 -5.82
C ILE A 222 -9.28 -2.25 -5.71
N LEU A 223 -10.13 -1.41 -6.31
CA LEU A 223 -10.04 0.04 -6.20
C LEU A 223 -10.15 0.52 -4.74
N ASP A 224 -11.11 0.01 -3.98
CA ASP A 224 -11.31 0.38 -2.58
C ASP A 224 -10.11 -0.04 -1.71
N ILE A 225 -9.48 -1.19 -1.99
CA ILE A 225 -8.26 -1.65 -1.31
C ILE A 225 -7.05 -0.76 -1.66
N MET A 226 -6.88 -0.38 -2.93
CA MET A 226 -5.81 0.52 -3.35
C MET A 226 -5.95 1.91 -2.70
N LEU A 227 -7.19 2.41 -2.62
CA LEU A 227 -7.50 3.66 -1.91
C LEU A 227 -7.24 3.52 -0.41
N ALA A 228 -7.72 2.45 0.22
CA ALA A 228 -7.48 2.19 1.64
C ALA A 228 -5.99 2.14 1.96
N SER A 229 -5.21 1.46 1.11
CA SER A 229 -3.76 1.35 1.24
C SER A 229 -3.06 2.70 1.18
N SER A 230 -3.67 3.72 0.55
CA SER A 230 -3.14 5.07 0.37
C SER A 230 -3.86 6.13 1.22
N SER A 231 -4.77 5.73 2.13
CA SER A 231 -5.51 6.63 3.02
C SER A 231 -4.68 6.96 4.27
N ILE A 232 -3.73 7.88 4.13
CA ILE A 232 -2.88 8.35 5.24
C ILE A 232 -3.75 8.99 6.33
N PRO A 233 -3.69 8.51 7.59
CA PRO A 233 -4.44 9.11 8.69
C PRO A 233 -4.16 10.61 8.85
N GLY A 234 -5.20 11.38 9.18
CA GLY A 234 -5.14 12.85 9.22
C GLY A 234 -5.38 13.47 7.84
N THR A 235 -4.67 13.02 6.80
CA THR A 235 -4.80 13.58 5.43
C THR A 235 -6.07 13.12 4.72
N PHE A 236 -6.34 11.81 4.73
CA PHE A 236 -7.43 11.20 3.97
C PHE A 236 -8.41 10.47 4.89
N PRO A 237 -9.69 10.38 4.49
CA PRO A 237 -10.65 9.60 5.26
C PRO A 237 -10.29 8.11 5.18
N PRO A 238 -10.55 7.34 6.25
CA PRO A 238 -10.42 5.89 6.20
C PRO A 238 -11.42 5.29 5.21
N MET A 239 -11.09 4.11 4.70
CA MET A 239 -11.99 3.29 3.91
C MET A 239 -12.73 2.32 4.82
N LEU A 240 -14.06 2.32 4.74
CA LEU A 240 -14.91 1.33 5.40
C LEU A 240 -15.10 0.13 4.47
N ILE A 241 -14.76 -1.06 4.94
CA ILE A 241 -14.97 -2.31 4.19
C ILE A 241 -16.06 -3.13 4.88
N ASP A 242 -17.10 -3.44 4.11
CA ASP A 242 -18.21 -4.27 4.57
C ASP A 242 -17.77 -5.73 4.69
N VAL A 243 -18.00 -6.30 5.87
CA VAL A 243 -17.72 -7.70 6.18
C VAL A 243 -18.96 -8.37 6.77
N VAL A 244 -18.99 -9.70 6.70
CA VAL A 244 -20.04 -10.52 7.30
C VAL A 244 -19.41 -11.53 8.24
N ILE A 245 -20.06 -11.69 9.39
CA ILE A 245 -19.83 -12.75 10.38
C ILE A 245 -21.19 -13.39 10.61
N GLU A 246 -21.29 -14.71 10.41
CA GLU A 246 -22.52 -15.49 10.65
C GLU A 246 -23.79 -14.87 10.01
N GLY A 247 -23.65 -14.30 8.81
CA GLY A 247 -24.75 -13.66 8.08
C GLY A 247 -25.07 -12.22 8.51
N LYS A 248 -24.49 -11.70 9.59
CA LYS A 248 -24.66 -10.31 10.04
C LYS A 248 -23.58 -9.41 9.46
N ARG A 249 -23.98 -8.20 9.03
CA ARG A 249 -23.10 -7.21 8.41
C ARG A 249 -22.40 -6.34 9.46
N TYR A 250 -21.14 -6.04 9.18
CA TYR A 250 -20.25 -5.20 9.98
C TYR A 250 -19.40 -4.35 9.03
N GLN A 251 -18.73 -3.33 9.58
CA GLN A 251 -17.75 -2.53 8.84
C GLN A 251 -16.43 -2.48 9.57
N GLU A 252 -15.35 -2.73 8.84
CA GLU A 252 -13.97 -2.57 9.30
C GLU A 252 -13.40 -1.23 8.83
N VAL A 253 -12.58 -0.61 9.67
CA VAL A 253 -11.88 0.64 9.33
C VAL A 253 -10.49 0.31 8.79
N HIS A 254 -10.26 0.64 7.52
CA HIS A 254 -8.96 0.50 6.87
C HIS A 254 -8.32 1.83 6.52
N VAL A 255 -7.04 1.93 6.84
CA VAL A 255 -6.17 3.08 6.53
C VAL A 255 -4.89 2.59 5.85
N ASP A 256 -4.02 3.55 5.53
CA ASP A 256 -2.73 3.29 4.90
C ASP A 256 -1.97 2.13 5.58
N GLY A 257 -1.43 1.23 4.77
CA GLY A 257 -0.66 0.09 5.27
C GLY A 257 0.63 0.51 5.98
N ALA A 258 1.19 1.68 5.66
CA ALA A 258 2.41 2.22 6.25
C ALA A 258 2.32 2.44 7.76
N VAL A 259 1.10 2.57 8.30
CA VAL A 259 0.83 2.62 9.75
C VAL A 259 1.35 1.37 10.46
N THR A 260 1.28 0.20 9.81
CA THR A 260 1.81 -1.06 10.36
C THR A 260 3.09 -1.52 9.65
N ARG A 261 3.20 -1.34 8.33
CA ARG A 261 4.34 -1.75 7.50
C ARG A 261 4.52 -0.88 6.27
N GLN A 262 5.71 -0.31 6.08
CA GLN A 262 6.03 0.41 4.84
C GLN A 262 6.30 -0.50 3.65
N ILE A 263 6.81 -1.71 3.89
CA ILE A 263 7.19 -2.69 2.86
C ILE A 263 7.08 -4.10 3.45
N PHE A 264 6.63 -5.08 2.66
CA PHE A 264 6.50 -6.47 3.12
C PHE A 264 6.73 -7.46 1.99
N VAL A 265 7.06 -8.71 2.36
CA VAL A 265 7.17 -9.85 1.42
C VAL A 265 6.19 -10.94 1.82
N TYR A 266 6.43 -11.59 2.96
CA TYR A 266 5.55 -12.57 3.58
C TYR A 266 5.68 -12.50 5.11
N PRO A 267 4.71 -13.06 5.88
CA PRO A 267 4.75 -13.06 7.34
C PRO A 267 5.96 -13.82 7.90
N ARG A 268 6.52 -13.36 9.02
CA ARG A 268 7.74 -13.93 9.61
C ARG A 268 7.58 -15.39 10.04
N ASP A 269 6.39 -15.83 10.42
CA ASP A 269 6.09 -17.21 10.80
C ASP A 269 5.95 -18.18 9.60
N MET A 270 6.09 -17.69 8.36
CA MET A 270 6.03 -18.53 7.17
C MET A 270 7.21 -19.51 7.11
N ASN A 271 6.90 -20.77 6.84
CA ASN A 271 7.87 -21.86 6.72
C ASN A 271 8.16 -22.13 5.23
N ILE A 272 9.20 -21.47 4.71
CA ILE A 272 9.63 -21.62 3.31
C ILE A 272 10.05 -23.06 2.99
N PRO A 273 10.82 -23.78 3.82
CA PRO A 273 11.12 -25.20 3.56
C PRO A 273 9.87 -26.09 3.42
N LYS A 274 8.84 -25.87 4.25
CA LYS A 274 7.55 -26.58 4.14
C LYS A 274 6.85 -26.25 2.81
N LEU A 275 6.89 -25.00 2.39
CA LEU A 275 6.32 -24.58 1.10
C LEU A 275 7.08 -25.23 -0.06
N GLU A 276 8.41 -25.17 -0.09
CA GLU A 276 9.23 -25.80 -1.13
C GLU A 276 9.00 -27.31 -1.23
N LYS A 277 8.91 -28.00 -0.09
CA LYS A 277 8.57 -29.43 -0.04
C LYS A 277 7.20 -29.72 -0.68
N LYS A 278 6.21 -28.87 -0.44
CA LYS A 278 4.87 -28.99 -1.04
C LYS A 278 4.85 -28.63 -2.53
N LEU A 279 5.66 -27.67 -2.95
CA LEU A 279 5.84 -27.31 -4.36
C LEU A 279 6.60 -28.40 -5.12
N GLY A 280 7.49 -29.14 -4.45
CA GLY A 280 8.39 -30.10 -5.08
C GLY A 280 9.48 -29.43 -5.93
N VAL A 281 9.81 -28.17 -5.63
CA VAL A 281 10.86 -27.38 -6.29
C VAL A 281 11.62 -26.53 -5.28
N HIS A 282 12.88 -26.23 -5.59
CA HIS A 282 13.76 -25.38 -4.79
C HIS A 282 14.35 -24.26 -5.67
N PRO A 283 13.57 -23.20 -5.97
CA PRO A 283 14.02 -22.13 -6.86
C PRO A 283 15.18 -21.32 -6.27
N LYS A 284 15.95 -20.67 -7.14
CA LYS A 284 16.78 -19.52 -6.72
C LYS A 284 15.86 -18.37 -6.32
N LYS A 285 15.95 -17.93 -5.08
CA LYS A 285 15.01 -16.98 -4.47
C LYS A 285 15.61 -15.58 -4.43
N LYS A 286 14.88 -14.57 -4.90
CA LYS A 286 15.34 -13.18 -4.94
C LYS A 286 14.29 -12.22 -4.41
N PHE A 287 14.71 -11.35 -3.50
CA PHE A 287 13.95 -10.17 -3.15
C PHE A 287 14.45 -8.97 -3.95
N TRP A 288 13.51 -8.27 -4.58
CA TRP A 288 13.69 -6.97 -5.21
C TRP A 288 12.91 -5.95 -4.40
N LEU A 289 13.59 -5.11 -3.64
CA LEU A 289 13.00 -4.15 -2.72
C LEU A 289 13.20 -2.75 -3.30
N ILE A 290 12.11 -2.12 -3.75
CA ILE A 290 12.12 -0.72 -4.13
C ILE A 290 11.53 0.07 -2.97
N ARG A 291 12.43 0.72 -2.22
CA ARG A 291 12.04 1.69 -1.21
C ARG A 291 11.85 3.03 -1.92
N ASN A 292 10.61 3.51 -1.98
CA ASN A 292 10.31 4.75 -2.66
C ASN A 292 10.91 5.98 -1.98
N THR A 293 11.27 5.93 -0.70
CA THR A 293 11.82 7.06 0.06
C THR A 293 13.33 6.92 0.34
N LYS A 294 13.96 7.99 0.83
CA LYS A 294 15.32 7.89 1.40
C LYS A 294 15.33 7.02 2.67
N ILE A 295 16.47 6.42 2.96
CA ILE A 295 16.71 5.70 4.22
C ILE A 295 17.11 6.70 5.31
N ASP A 296 18.09 7.55 5.00
CA ASP A 296 18.66 8.52 5.94
C ASP A 296 17.63 9.53 6.44
N PRO A 297 17.76 10.03 7.69
CA PRO A 297 16.95 11.12 8.19
C PRO A 297 16.99 12.36 7.28
N GLU A 298 15.86 13.05 7.19
CA GLU A 298 15.75 14.29 6.40
C GLU A 298 15.40 15.43 7.34
N TYR A 299 16.30 16.40 7.43
CA TYR A 299 16.09 17.60 8.24
C TYR A 299 14.98 18.45 7.64
N ALA A 300 14.00 18.78 8.47
CA ALA A 300 12.98 19.77 8.16
C ALA A 300 12.58 20.45 9.47
N PRO A 301 12.60 21.80 9.55
CA PRO A 301 12.08 22.51 10.70
C PRO A 301 10.57 22.24 10.83
N VAL A 302 10.07 22.10 12.06
CA VAL A 302 8.66 21.86 12.35
C VAL A 302 8.06 23.08 13.05
N SER A 303 6.89 23.52 12.60
CA SER A 303 6.13 24.55 13.33
C SER A 303 5.58 23.96 14.62
N LEU A 304 5.48 24.77 15.67
CA LEU A 304 5.04 24.31 16.99
C LEU A 304 3.51 24.24 17.17
N ASN A 305 2.76 24.03 16.09
CA ASN A 305 1.32 23.80 16.17
C ASN A 305 1.02 22.29 16.24
N VAL A 306 -0.15 21.94 16.81
CA VAL A 306 -0.51 20.55 17.11
C VAL A 306 -0.55 19.67 15.86
N THR A 307 -1.04 20.21 14.73
CA THR A 307 -1.14 19.47 13.47
C THR A 307 0.24 19.13 12.92
N ASP A 308 1.11 20.13 12.76
CA ASP A 308 2.47 19.95 12.20
C ASP A 308 3.32 19.02 13.08
N ILE A 309 3.21 19.14 14.41
CA ILE A 309 3.89 18.22 15.35
C ILE A 309 3.37 16.79 15.18
N SER A 310 2.06 16.61 15.06
CA SER A 310 1.43 15.29 14.90
C SER A 310 1.84 14.64 13.58
N ASP A 311 1.76 15.38 12.48
CA ASP A 311 2.14 14.90 11.14
C ASP A 311 3.63 14.54 11.09
N ARG A 312 4.51 15.39 11.64
CA ARG A 312 5.94 15.11 11.73
C ARG A 312 6.24 13.90 12.60
N SER A 313 5.50 13.70 13.69
CA SER A 313 5.65 12.54 14.58
C SER A 313 5.22 11.24 13.89
N ILE A 314 4.06 11.23 13.25
CA ILE A 314 3.56 10.08 12.48
C ILE A 314 4.52 9.73 11.34
N SER A 315 4.94 10.73 10.55
CA SER A 315 5.90 10.53 9.46
C SER A 315 7.24 9.97 9.97
N THR A 316 7.72 10.44 11.13
CA THR A 316 8.93 9.92 11.77
C THR A 316 8.77 8.46 12.20
N LEU A 317 7.67 8.12 12.89
CA LEU A 317 7.36 6.74 13.28
C LEU A 317 7.30 5.82 12.05
N ILE A 318 6.59 6.24 11.00
CA ILE A 318 6.51 5.52 9.73
C ILE A 318 7.90 5.33 9.14
N LYS A 319 8.74 6.38 9.06
CA LYS A 319 10.10 6.30 8.49
C LYS A 319 10.96 5.24 9.19
N TYR A 320 11.02 5.28 10.51
CA TYR A 320 11.80 4.32 11.30
C TYR A 320 11.19 2.91 11.27
N GLN A 321 9.86 2.78 11.25
CA GLN A 321 9.21 1.49 11.00
C GLN A 321 9.63 0.90 9.66
N GLY A 322 9.75 1.71 8.61
CA GLY A 322 10.23 1.25 7.31
C GLY A 322 11.67 0.75 7.32
N VAL A 323 12.54 1.37 8.13
CA VAL A 323 13.92 0.87 8.36
C VAL A 323 13.88 -0.48 9.07
N CYS A 324 13.08 -0.62 10.13
CA CYS A 324 12.87 -1.89 10.84
C CYS A 324 12.30 -2.98 9.91
N ASN A 325 11.38 -2.63 9.00
CA ASN A 325 10.83 -3.57 8.02
C ASN A 325 11.90 -4.10 7.06
N LEU A 326 12.84 -3.24 6.60
CA LEU A 326 13.94 -3.68 5.76
C LEU A 326 14.89 -4.62 6.50
N TYR A 327 15.28 -4.30 7.75
CA TYR A 327 16.06 -5.22 8.59
C TYR A 327 15.35 -6.57 8.80
N ASN A 328 14.03 -6.54 9.02
CA ASN A 328 13.23 -7.75 9.11
C ASN A 328 13.29 -8.58 7.83
N ILE A 329 13.14 -7.96 6.65
CA ILE A 329 13.21 -8.66 5.35
C ILE A 329 14.63 -9.20 5.09
N ILE A 330 15.69 -8.45 5.42
CA ILE A 330 17.08 -8.93 5.33
C ILE A 330 17.29 -10.16 6.21
N SER A 331 16.75 -10.15 7.43
CA SER A 331 16.79 -11.29 8.33
C SER A 331 16.04 -12.50 7.76
N LEU A 332 14.87 -12.31 7.16
CA LEU A 332 14.13 -13.37 6.44
C LEU A 332 14.91 -13.91 5.24
N ALA A 333 15.56 -13.02 4.48
CA ALA A 333 16.35 -13.39 3.33
C ALA A 333 17.49 -14.32 3.72
N LYS A 334 18.21 -13.98 4.80
CA LYS A 334 19.27 -14.83 5.36
C LYS A 334 18.72 -16.16 5.87
N ARG A 335 17.58 -16.16 6.56
CA ARG A 335 16.95 -17.36 7.11
C ARG A 335 16.52 -18.35 6.01
N ASP A 336 15.91 -17.82 4.95
CA ASP A 336 15.21 -18.63 3.94
C ASP A 336 15.99 -18.77 2.63
N GLY A 337 17.19 -18.19 2.54
CA GLY A 337 18.09 -18.30 1.39
C GLY A 337 17.66 -17.46 0.18
N PHE A 338 17.25 -16.22 0.40
CA PHE A 338 16.97 -15.24 -0.67
C PHE A 338 18.17 -14.31 -0.88
N ASP A 339 18.51 -14.05 -2.15
CA ASP A 339 19.37 -12.93 -2.52
C ASP A 339 18.58 -11.62 -2.39
N ILE A 340 19.18 -10.59 -1.78
CA ILE A 340 18.51 -9.32 -1.56
C ILE A 340 19.02 -8.24 -2.52
N HIS A 341 18.10 -7.49 -3.10
CA HIS A 341 18.41 -6.36 -3.97
C HIS A 341 17.55 -5.19 -3.49
N ILE A 342 18.20 -4.13 -3.01
CA ILE A 342 17.54 -2.95 -2.44
C ILE A 342 17.89 -1.75 -3.30
N THR A 343 16.90 -0.94 -3.62
CA THR A 343 17.14 0.36 -4.23
C THR A 343 16.23 1.40 -3.57
N ASN A 344 16.70 2.64 -3.52
CA ASN A 344 16.04 3.74 -2.84
C ASN A 344 16.44 5.08 -3.44
N ILE A 345 15.70 6.13 -3.09
CA ILE A 345 16.09 7.50 -3.47
C ILE A 345 17.53 7.75 -3.02
N PRO A 346 18.39 8.22 -3.93
CA PRO A 346 19.78 8.55 -3.60
C PRO A 346 19.88 9.60 -2.49
N SER A 347 20.83 9.41 -1.58
CA SER A 347 21.06 10.33 -0.48
C SER A 347 21.60 11.69 -0.93
N ASP A 348 21.98 11.86 -2.20
CA ASP A 348 22.43 13.11 -2.84
C ASP A 348 21.35 13.81 -3.67
N PHE A 349 20.13 13.26 -3.75
CA PHE A 349 18.99 13.97 -4.35
C PHE A 349 18.55 15.12 -3.42
N ARG A 350 18.59 16.36 -3.94
CA ARG A 350 18.43 17.61 -3.15
C ARG A 350 17.26 18.50 -3.57
N MET A 351 16.56 18.19 -4.66
CA MET A 351 15.45 19.03 -5.11
C MET A 351 14.33 18.98 -4.06
N PRO A 352 13.92 20.10 -3.45
CA PRO A 352 12.80 20.11 -2.52
C PRO A 352 11.48 20.12 -3.31
N ALA A 353 10.46 19.45 -2.79
CA ALA A 353 9.08 19.69 -3.21
C ALA A 353 8.61 21.06 -2.68
N LYS A 354 7.95 21.85 -3.51
CA LYS A 354 7.42 23.17 -3.10
C LYS A 354 6.05 23.05 -2.43
N GLU A 355 5.34 21.98 -2.74
CA GLU A 355 4.03 21.62 -2.23
C GLU A 355 3.84 20.11 -2.24
N ALA A 356 2.78 19.60 -1.60
CA ALA A 356 2.47 18.18 -1.64
C ALA A 356 2.03 17.75 -3.05
N TYR A 357 2.60 16.66 -3.56
CA TYR A 357 2.43 16.17 -4.93
C TYR A 357 2.91 17.20 -5.97
N ASP A 358 4.07 17.81 -5.72
CA ASP A 358 4.72 18.76 -6.64
C ASP A 358 5.14 18.05 -7.93
N ARG A 359 4.56 18.50 -9.06
CA ARG A 359 4.77 17.87 -10.36
C ARG A 359 6.21 17.93 -10.85
N GLU A 360 6.91 19.04 -10.61
CA GLU A 360 8.28 19.22 -11.05
C GLU A 360 9.25 18.38 -10.22
N TYR A 361 9.01 18.30 -8.90
CA TYR A 361 9.71 17.38 -8.01
C TYR A 361 9.51 15.92 -8.46
N MET A 362 8.27 15.51 -8.68
CA MET A 362 7.94 14.14 -9.09
C MET A 362 8.56 13.80 -10.45
N ARG A 363 8.52 14.71 -11.43
CA ARG A 363 9.19 14.54 -12.73
C ARG A 363 10.71 14.39 -12.60
N ALA A 364 11.34 15.23 -11.79
CA ALA A 364 12.77 15.15 -11.55
C ALA A 364 13.15 13.83 -10.86
N LEU A 365 12.38 13.42 -9.86
CA LEU A 365 12.60 12.19 -9.12
C LEU A 365 12.33 10.95 -9.98
N TYR A 366 11.31 10.98 -10.83
CA TYR A 366 11.04 9.97 -11.84
C TYR A 366 12.24 9.78 -12.78
N LYS A 367 12.82 10.89 -13.28
CA LYS A 367 14.02 10.84 -14.12
C LYS A 367 15.21 10.21 -13.39
N VAL A 368 15.42 10.53 -12.12
CA VAL A 368 16.45 9.88 -11.29
C VAL A 368 16.20 8.37 -11.18
N GLY A 369 14.94 7.97 -10.93
CA GLY A 369 14.53 6.58 -10.94
C GLY A 369 14.88 5.89 -12.27
N TYR A 370 14.46 6.48 -13.39
CA TYR A 370 14.69 5.96 -14.74
C TYR A 370 16.17 5.70 -15.03
N GLU A 371 17.04 6.68 -14.80
CA GLU A 371 18.47 6.51 -15.08
C GLU A 371 19.10 5.42 -14.19
N ARG A 372 18.69 5.34 -12.92
CA ARG A 372 19.16 4.29 -12.00
C ARG A 372 18.65 2.90 -12.37
N GLY A 373 17.38 2.80 -12.78
CA GLY A 373 16.80 1.59 -13.33
C GLY A 373 17.54 1.13 -14.59
N ARG A 374 17.95 2.08 -15.44
CA ARG A 374 18.67 1.78 -16.69
C ARG A 374 20.14 1.40 -16.46
N SER A 375 20.78 1.88 -15.40
CA SER A 375 22.23 1.73 -15.19
C SER A 375 22.69 0.30 -14.83
N GLY A 376 21.83 -0.52 -14.22
CA GLY A 376 22.18 -1.86 -13.73
C GLY A 376 23.01 -1.90 -12.44
N THR A 377 23.41 -0.74 -11.90
CA THR A 377 24.30 -0.62 -10.74
C THR A 377 23.60 -0.11 -9.46
N ALA A 378 22.30 0.15 -9.54
CA ALA A 378 21.54 0.78 -8.48
C ALA A 378 21.05 -0.19 -7.37
N TRP A 379 21.39 -1.48 -7.46
CA TRP A 379 21.04 -2.49 -6.46
C TRP A 379 22.10 -2.58 -5.37
N HIS A 380 21.63 -2.51 -4.13
CA HIS A 380 22.40 -2.73 -2.91
C HIS A 380 22.03 -4.08 -2.29
N TYR A 381 23.01 -4.79 -1.73
CA TYR A 381 22.83 -6.14 -1.15
C TYR A 381 22.81 -6.13 0.39
N SER A 382 22.87 -4.95 1.00
CA SER A 382 22.75 -4.70 2.43
C SER A 382 22.28 -3.27 2.67
N LEU A 383 21.76 -2.99 3.87
CA LEU A 383 21.69 -1.62 4.39
C LEU A 383 23.09 -1.28 4.88
N LYS A 384 23.63 -0.13 4.47
CA LYS A 384 24.91 0.38 4.98
C LYS A 384 24.67 1.26 6.19
#